data_AF-A0A9C9XTE9-F1
#
_entry.id   AF-A0A9C9XTE9-F1
#
_cell.length_a   1.000
_cell.length_b   1.000
_cell.length_c   1.000
_cell.angle_alpha   90.00
_cell.angle_beta   90.00
_cell.angle_gamma   90.00
#
_symmetry.space_group_name_H-M   'P 1'
#
loop_
_entity.id
_entity.type
_entity.pdbx_description
1 polymer ?
#
loop_
_entity_poly.entity_id
_entity_poly.type
_entity_poly.pdbx_seq_one_letter_code
_entity_poly.pdbx_strand_id
1 'polypeptide(L)'
;MIPMKNRHRSHPGPATGRGAAIETMYRWQDSGRPVDAFLEPLARDLPARERHLAKQIVYGILRNLQTLDLVIGSTASHPLRRMKPRTLAALRVGAYQLLFLDRVPPSAAVNETVRALKKMRQPRWLLSFVNG
;
A
#
# COMPACT_ATOMS: atom_id res chain seq x y z
N MET A 1 -41.64 -26.80 13.24
CA MET A 1 -40.91 -25.59 13.63
C MET A 1 -39.51 -25.65 13.00
N ILE A 2 -39.30 -24.91 11.91
CA ILE A 2 -38.05 -24.94 11.12
C ILE A 2 -37.09 -23.91 11.73
N PRO A 3 -35.84 -24.24 12.10
CA PRO A 3 -34.92 -23.24 12.61
C PRO A 3 -34.44 -22.33 11.48
N MET A 4 -34.64 -21.02 11.65
CA MET A 4 -34.13 -19.99 10.75
C MET A 4 -32.60 -19.99 10.81
N LYS A 5 -31.96 -20.36 9.70
CA LYS A 5 -30.51 -20.32 9.53
C LYS A 5 -30.07 -18.86 9.52
N ASN A 6 -29.52 -18.39 10.65
CA ASN A 6 -29.01 -17.05 10.85
C ASN A 6 -27.85 -16.79 9.87
N ARG A 7 -28.13 -16.20 8.70
CA ARG A 7 -27.11 -15.84 7.70
C ARG A 7 -26.48 -14.51 8.07
N HIS A 8 -25.69 -14.49 9.14
CA HIS A 8 -24.56 -13.58 9.16
C HIS A 8 -23.57 -14.12 8.12
N ARG A 9 -23.61 -13.57 6.90
CA ARG A 9 -22.49 -13.68 5.97
C ARG A 9 -21.36 -12.83 6.53
N SER A 10 -20.70 -13.33 7.57
CA SER A 10 -19.40 -12.84 8.01
C SER A 10 -18.48 -13.05 6.81
N HIS A 11 -18.17 -11.98 6.07
CA HIS A 11 -16.96 -12.04 5.25
C HIS A 11 -15.85 -12.42 6.24
N PRO A 12 -15.15 -13.55 6.05
CA PRO A 12 -14.06 -13.89 6.94
C PRO A 12 -13.14 -12.68 6.94
N GLY A 13 -12.85 -12.18 8.15
CA GLY A 13 -11.92 -11.07 8.32
C GLY A 13 -10.62 -11.37 7.57
N PRO A 14 -9.82 -10.34 7.25
CA PRO A 14 -8.58 -10.54 6.51
C PRO A 14 -7.74 -11.61 7.21
N ALA A 15 -7.38 -12.69 6.50
CA ALA A 15 -6.61 -13.79 7.07
C ALA A 15 -5.11 -13.48 7.21
N THR A 16 -4.67 -12.32 6.70
CA THR A 16 -3.25 -11.90 6.66
C THR A 16 -3.12 -10.42 6.99
N GLY A 17 -1.92 -10.00 7.42
CA GLY A 17 -1.59 -8.62 7.72
C GLY A 17 -1.64 -7.72 6.49
N ARG A 18 -1.31 -8.26 5.30
CA ARG A 18 -1.49 -7.55 4.02
C ARG A 18 -2.98 -7.31 3.74
N GLY A 19 -3.82 -8.34 3.89
CA GLY A 19 -5.26 -8.21 3.72
C GLY A 19 -5.86 -7.18 4.68
N ALA A 20 -5.41 -7.19 5.94
CA ALA A 20 -5.84 -6.22 6.93
C ALA A 20 -5.42 -4.80 6.54
N ALA A 21 -4.18 -4.60 6.11
CA ALA A 21 -3.71 -3.30 5.65
C ALA A 21 -4.50 -2.77 4.44
N ILE A 22 -4.79 -3.62 3.44
CA ILE A 22 -5.61 -3.22 2.27
C ILE A 22 -7.00 -2.78 2.71
N GLU A 23 -7.66 -3.58 3.55
CA GLU A 23 -9.02 -3.28 3.99
C GLU A 23 -9.07 -2.07 4.92
N THR A 24 -8.06 -1.88 5.78
CA THR A 24 -7.88 -0.66 6.59
C THR A 24 -7.76 0.56 5.69
N MET A 25 -6.83 0.57 4.74
CA MET A 25 -6.61 1.72 3.85
C MET A 25 -7.84 2.02 2.98
N TYR A 26 -8.53 0.98 2.50
CA TYR A 26 -9.76 1.12 1.75
C TYR A 26 -10.88 1.77 2.57
N ARG A 27 -11.12 1.30 3.81
CA ARG A 27 -12.19 1.83 4.66
C ARG A 27 -11.87 3.18 5.27
N TRP A 28 -10.59 3.44 5.52
CA TRP A 28 -10.12 4.71 6.08
C TRP A 28 -10.22 5.85 5.07
N GLN A 29 -10.06 5.56 3.79
CA GLN A 29 -10.12 6.56 2.73
C GLN A 29 -11.43 7.35 2.78
N ASP A 30 -11.32 8.68 2.83
CA ASP A 30 -12.43 9.64 2.87
C ASP A 30 -13.39 9.49 4.07
N SER A 31 -12.99 8.75 5.12
CA SER A 31 -13.84 8.45 6.27
C SER A 31 -13.95 9.57 7.32
N GLY A 32 -12.99 10.51 7.33
CA GLY A 32 -12.87 11.54 8.37
C GLY A 32 -12.50 11.00 9.77
N ARG A 33 -12.23 9.70 9.91
CA ARG A 33 -11.93 9.04 11.19
C ARG A 33 -10.44 8.68 11.31
N PRO A 34 -9.91 8.52 12.53
CA PRO A 34 -8.55 8.00 12.73
C PRO A 34 -8.39 6.59 12.13
N VAL A 35 -7.21 6.29 11.57
CA VAL A 35 -6.94 5.00 10.93
C VAL A 35 -7.09 3.81 11.89
N ASP A 36 -6.76 4.01 13.17
CA ASP A 36 -6.81 2.97 14.19
C ASP A 36 -8.24 2.45 14.43
N ALA A 37 -9.25 3.28 14.16
CA ALA A 37 -10.65 2.89 14.23
C ALA A 37 -11.01 1.77 13.23
N PHE A 38 -10.18 1.58 12.19
CA PHE A 38 -10.32 0.50 11.20
C PHE A 38 -9.23 -0.57 11.37
N LEU A 39 -8.00 -0.17 11.70
CA LEU A 39 -6.87 -1.08 11.88
C LEU A 39 -7.05 -2.02 13.08
N GLU A 40 -7.41 -1.49 14.24
CA GLU A 40 -7.48 -2.28 15.47
C GLU A 40 -8.50 -3.42 15.38
N PRO A 41 -9.74 -3.21 14.90
CA PRO A 41 -10.69 -4.31 14.72
C PRO A 41 -10.22 -5.37 13.70
N LEU A 42 -9.56 -4.96 12.61
CA LEU A 42 -9.10 -5.87 11.55
C LEU A 42 -7.85 -6.66 11.94
N ALA A 43 -7.03 -6.13 12.85
CA ALA A 43 -5.78 -6.77 13.27
C ALA A 43 -5.89 -7.52 14.61
N ARG A 44 -6.97 -7.32 15.38
CA ARG A 44 -7.15 -7.87 16.74
C ARG A 44 -6.95 -9.39 16.80
N ASP A 45 -7.62 -10.10 15.90
CA ASP A 45 -7.71 -11.56 15.90
C ASP A 45 -6.64 -12.22 15.01
N LEU A 46 -5.74 -11.41 14.42
CA LEU A 46 -4.63 -11.93 13.63
C LEU A 46 -3.54 -12.54 14.53
N PRO A 47 -2.83 -13.58 14.03
CA PRO A 47 -1.57 -14.03 14.64
C PRO A 47 -0.62 -12.85 14.88
N ALA A 48 0.16 -12.89 15.96
CA ALA A 48 1.02 -11.77 16.36
C ALA A 48 1.91 -11.23 15.22
N ARG A 49 2.49 -12.12 14.41
CA ARG A 49 3.28 -11.78 13.23
C ARG A 49 2.48 -10.98 12.19
N GLU A 50 1.28 -11.45 11.84
CA GLU A 50 0.44 -10.81 10.83
C GLU A 50 -0.12 -9.47 11.33
N ARG A 51 -0.44 -9.37 12.62
CA ARG A 51 -0.82 -8.11 13.27
C ARG A 51 0.32 -7.09 13.24
N HIS A 52 1.55 -7.52 13.56
CA HIS A 52 2.71 -6.63 13.46
C HIS A 52 2.93 -6.17 12.02
N LEU A 53 2.85 -7.07 11.05
CA LEU A 53 2.94 -6.75 9.63
C LEU A 53 1.86 -5.75 9.19
N ALA A 54 0.61 -5.93 9.61
CA ALA A 54 -0.48 -5.00 9.31
C ALA A 54 -0.18 -3.59 9.82
N LYS A 55 0.22 -3.47 11.10
CA LYS A 55 0.60 -2.19 11.71
C LYS A 55 1.78 -1.54 10.99
N GLN A 56 2.82 -2.32 10.71
CA GLN A 56 4.01 -1.84 10.00
C GLN A 56 3.68 -1.33 8.60
N ILE A 57 2.82 -2.03 7.85
CA ILE A 57 2.38 -1.61 6.52
C ILE A 57 1.52 -0.36 6.61
N VAL A 58 0.49 -0.33 7.45
CA VAL A 58 -0.45 0.80 7.51
C VAL A 58 0.26 2.08 7.95
N TYR A 59 0.98 2.05 9.07
CA TYR A 59 1.72 3.24 9.53
C TYR A 59 2.87 3.59 8.57
N GLY A 60 3.42 2.60 7.90
CA GLY A 60 4.38 2.78 6.81
C GLY A 60 3.82 3.57 5.63
N ILE A 61 2.66 3.18 5.13
CA ILE A 61 1.94 3.85 4.04
C ILE A 61 1.59 5.28 4.45
N LEU A 62 1.04 5.48 5.66
CA LEU A 62 0.65 6.82 6.11
C LEU A 62 1.83 7.78 6.18
N ARG A 63 2.99 7.32 6.64
CA ARG A 63 4.23 8.13 6.66
C ARG A 63 4.76 8.46 5.27
N ASN A 64 4.50 7.62 4.28
CA ASN A 64 5.08 7.73 2.93
C ASN A 64 4.01 7.95 1.84
N LEU A 65 2.81 8.40 2.20
CA LEU A 65 1.64 8.34 1.31
C LEU A 65 1.85 9.14 0.03
N GLN A 66 2.42 10.34 0.14
CA GLN A 66 2.72 11.19 -1.02
C GLN A 66 3.77 10.53 -1.93
N THR A 67 4.85 10.00 -1.36
CA THR A 67 5.90 9.28 -2.13
C THR A 67 5.33 8.06 -2.84
N LEU A 68 4.53 7.25 -2.14
CA LEU A 68 3.87 6.08 -2.73
C LEU A 68 2.92 6.48 -3.86
N ASP A 69 2.11 7.53 -3.68
CA ASP A 69 1.21 8.02 -4.72
C ASP A 69 1.96 8.60 -5.93
N LEU A 70 3.10 9.27 -5.72
CA LEU A 70 3.96 9.73 -6.82
C LEU A 70 4.53 8.54 -7.61
N VAL A 71 5.05 7.52 -6.92
CA VAL A 71 5.60 6.31 -7.57
C VAL A 71 4.52 5.56 -8.34
N ILE A 72 3.37 5.30 -7.72
CA ILE A 72 2.25 4.62 -8.38
C ILE A 72 1.73 5.47 -9.54
N GLY A 73 1.61 6.78 -9.36
CA GLY A 73 1.16 7.70 -10.40
C GLY A 73 2.10 7.77 -11.60
N SER A 74 3.41 7.66 -11.38
CA SER A 74 4.42 7.68 -12.46
C SER A 74 4.40 6.44 -13.35
N THR A 75 3.87 5.32 -12.85
CA THR A 75 3.81 4.03 -13.57
C THR A 75 2.40 3.70 -14.08
N ALA A 76 1.37 4.37 -13.56
CA ALA A 76 -0.01 4.13 -13.96
C ALA A 76 -0.38 4.83 -15.27
N SER A 77 -1.06 4.11 -16.17
CA SER A 77 -1.60 4.69 -17.42
C SER A 77 -2.82 5.60 -17.20
N HIS A 78 -3.37 5.65 -15.98
CA HIS A 78 -4.55 6.44 -15.62
C HIS A 78 -4.32 7.17 -14.29
N PRO A 79 -4.93 8.36 -14.07
CA PRO A 79 -4.82 9.08 -12.81
C PRO A 79 -5.30 8.26 -11.60
N LEU A 80 -4.59 8.34 -10.48
CA LEU A 80 -4.93 7.59 -9.26
C LEU A 80 -6.37 7.84 -8.77
N ARG A 81 -6.85 9.07 -8.92
CA ARG A 81 -8.23 9.47 -8.54
C ARG A 81 -9.31 8.72 -9.32
N ARG A 82 -8.98 8.13 -10.47
CA ARG A 82 -9.91 7.32 -11.28
C ARG A 82 -9.83 5.82 -10.95
N MET A 83 -8.87 5.41 -10.11
CA MET A 83 -8.77 4.02 -9.68
C MET A 83 -9.85 3.68 -8.66
N LYS A 84 -10.32 2.43 -8.68
CA LYS A 84 -11.21 1.92 -7.63
C LYS A 84 -10.48 2.03 -6.27
N PRO A 85 -11.10 2.54 -5.19
CA PRO A 85 -10.41 2.81 -3.93
C PRO A 85 -9.66 1.60 -3.36
N ARG A 86 -10.27 0.41 -3.40
CA ARG A 86 -9.62 -0.84 -2.95
C ARG A 86 -8.41 -1.23 -3.82
N THR A 87 -8.44 -0.92 -5.12
CA THR A 87 -7.29 -1.13 -6.02
C THR A 87 -6.14 -0.21 -5.64
N LEU A 88 -6.42 1.08 -5.41
CA LEU A 88 -5.38 2.03 -5.00
C LEU A 88 -4.80 1.65 -3.63
N ALA A 89 -5.63 1.19 -2.69
CA ALA A 89 -5.17 0.64 -1.40
C ALA A 89 -4.23 -0.57 -1.59
N ALA A 90 -4.58 -1.52 -2.47
CA ALA A 90 -3.73 -2.66 -2.78
C ALA A 90 -2.39 -2.26 -3.42
N LEU A 91 -2.41 -1.29 -4.35
CA LEU A 91 -1.20 -0.75 -4.97
C LEU A 91 -0.30 -0.05 -3.94
N ARG A 92 -0.86 0.75 -3.04
CA ARG A 92 -0.12 1.38 -1.94
C ARG A 92 0.51 0.36 -1.00
N VAL A 93 -0.20 -0.72 -0.67
CA VAL A 93 0.35 -1.83 0.10
C VAL A 93 1.51 -2.48 -0.64
N GLY A 94 1.33 -2.89 -1.90
CA GLY A 94 2.38 -3.52 -2.69
C GLY A 94 3.62 -2.63 -2.86
N ALA A 95 3.42 -1.37 -3.23
CA ALA A 95 4.50 -0.40 -3.39
C ALA A 95 5.24 -0.15 -2.07
N TYR A 96 4.54 -0.05 -0.94
CA TYR A 96 5.20 0.10 0.36
C TYR A 96 6.07 -1.12 0.70
N GLN A 97 5.58 -2.32 0.41
CA GLN A 97 6.36 -3.54 0.64
C GLN A 97 7.63 -3.55 -0.21
N LEU A 98 7.52 -3.28 -1.50
CA LEU A 98 8.67 -3.28 -2.43
C LEU A 98 9.72 -2.21 -2.10
N LEU A 99 9.29 -1.03 -1.65
CA LEU A 99 10.18 0.12 -1.44
C LEU A 99 10.75 0.20 -0.02
N PHE A 100 10.03 -0.31 0.97
CA PHE A 100 10.35 -0.06 2.39
C PHE A 100 10.40 -1.31 3.27
N LEU A 101 9.83 -2.45 2.83
CA LEU A 101 9.93 -3.71 3.58
C LEU A 101 10.94 -4.67 2.96
N ASP A 102 11.04 -4.68 1.63
CA ASP A 102 12.13 -5.31 0.92
C ASP A 102 13.31 -4.33 0.93
N ARG A 103 14.45 -4.77 1.47
CA ARG A 103 15.65 -3.92 1.64
C ARG A 103 16.27 -3.59 0.26
N VAL A 104 15.72 -2.63 -0.46
CA VAL A 104 16.45 -1.95 -1.55
C VAL A 104 16.93 -0.60 -1.02
N PRO A 105 18.23 -0.43 -0.76
CA PRO A 105 18.77 0.84 -0.30
C PRO A 105 18.40 2.00 -1.24
N PRO A 106 18.15 3.22 -0.75
CA PRO A 106 17.83 4.38 -1.59
C PRO A 106 18.85 4.61 -2.72
N SER A 107 20.13 4.35 -2.46
CA SER A 107 21.19 4.41 -3.47
C SER A 107 21.08 3.33 -4.55
N ALA A 108 20.53 2.15 -4.24
CA ALA A 108 20.29 1.10 -5.21
C ALA A 108 19.11 1.45 -6.12
N ALA A 109 18.03 1.99 -5.55
CA ALA A 109 16.88 2.47 -6.33
C ALA A 109 17.27 3.61 -7.29
N VAL A 110 18.02 4.61 -6.80
CA VAL A 110 18.56 5.71 -7.64
C VAL A 110 19.45 5.16 -8.76
N ASN A 111 20.36 4.24 -8.44
CA ASN A 111 21.25 3.63 -9.44
C ASN A 111 20.48 2.83 -10.50
N GLU A 112 19.41 2.14 -10.14
CA GLU A 112 18.56 1.43 -11.09
C GLU A 112 17.78 2.38 -11.99
N THR A 113 17.22 3.47 -11.44
CA THR A 113 16.55 4.51 -12.22
C THR A 113 17.51 5.19 -13.21
N VAL A 114 18.73 5.51 -12.77
CA VAL A 114 19.78 6.07 -13.64
C VAL A 114 20.17 5.09 -14.75
N ARG A 115 20.29 3.79 -14.44
CA ARG A 115 20.58 2.74 -15.45
C ARG A 115 19.44 2.59 -16.46
N ALA A 116 18.19 2.65 -16.02
CA ALA A 116 17.02 2.57 -16.88
C ALA A 116 16.93 3.77 -17.84
N LEU A 117 17.09 4.98 -17.31
CA LEU A 117 17.07 6.22 -18.09
C LEU A 117 18.23 6.29 -19.11
N LYS A 118 19.40 5.75 -18.77
CA LYS A 118 20.53 5.57 -19.72
C LYS A 118 20.15 4.62 -20.87
N LYS A 119 19.52 3.48 -20.57
CA LYS A 119 19.04 2.53 -21.61
C LYS A 119 17.97 3.14 -22.51
N MET A 120 17.11 4.00 -21.96
CA MET A 120 16.05 4.71 -22.70
C MET A 120 16.55 5.96 -23.45
N ARG A 121 17.87 6.19 -23.49
CA ARG A 121 18.53 7.33 -24.16
C ARG A 121 17.95 8.69 -23.75
N GLN A 122 17.53 8.81 -22.50
CA GLN A 122 16.99 10.04 -21.95
C GLN A 122 18.07 11.11 -21.79
N PRO A 123 17.72 12.41 -21.89
CA PRO A 123 18.69 13.50 -21.87
C PRO A 123 19.44 13.60 -20.53
N ARG A 124 20.72 13.99 -20.60
CA ARG A 124 21.66 14.00 -19.45
C ARG A 124 21.18 14.83 -18.25
N TRP A 125 20.40 15.89 -18.49
CA TRP A 125 19.85 16.70 -17.40
C TRP A 125 18.89 15.89 -16.52
N LEU A 126 18.11 14.98 -17.11
CA LEU A 126 17.17 14.13 -16.39
C LEU A 126 17.89 13.04 -15.58
N LEU A 127 19.02 12.53 -16.08
CA LEU A 127 19.91 11.62 -15.33
C LEU A 127 20.56 12.28 -14.12
N SER A 128 20.84 13.57 -14.22
CA SER A 128 21.50 14.36 -13.17
C SER A 128 20.52 14.77 -12.07
N PHE A 129 19.26 15.02 -12.45
CA PHE A 129 18.16 15.31 -11.53
C PHE A 129 17.84 14.13 -10.59
N VAL A 130 17.93 12.89 -11.09
CA VAL A 130 17.66 11.67 -10.30
C VAL A 130 18.76 11.36 -9.27
N ASN A 131 19.96 11.93 -9.44
CA ASN A 131 21.10 11.77 -8.51
C ASN A 131 21.26 12.92 -7.51
N GLY A 132 20.39 13.93 -7.56
CA GLY A 132 20.47 15.14 -6.73
C GLY A 132 19.75 15.03 -5.40
#